data_AF-A0A543FIH9-F1
#
_entry.id   AF-A0A543FIH9-F1
#
_cell.length_a   1.000
_cell.length_b   1.000
_cell.length_c   1.000
_cell.angle_alpha   90.00
_cell.angle_beta   90.00
_cell.angle_gamma   90.00
#
_symmetry.space_group_name_H-M   'P 1'
#
loop_
_entity.id
_entity.type
_entity.pdbx_description
1 polymer ?
#
loop_
_entity_poly.entity_id
_entity_poly.type
_entity_poly.pdbx_seq_one_letter_code
_entity_poly.pdbx_strand_id
1 'polypeptide(L)'
;MSLALAAAVLLAAAAVLVGYQLKRSEPAAMAVDECVALRTGAPVEYGCADSQALYRIVAREAVVWPLESACMKYSDATKAVAEPVATGAQPEIALCLAPTRFNSDDPGALQADDCVTVKGAGETVTRVPCGSSGLLSRVVSTELHRQVPVTDRACREQPKARQAFAHSSLGGRAIVVCAVATDPKDIDNAVVGDCTGKDMTALMRCDQPGAYLRILTVGVVHQKPSRPECRGVTGANSSSMAHNDKTDLVLVVCLGPVPPNDSAYAQVGDCVAVDKSGGPVQTQVLDCAQPAATYRVIERHESDDGVCPDQGSARITLDSGVTNGSTICLSRK
;
A
#
# COMPACT_ATOMS: atom_id res chain seq x y z
N MET A 1 -50.50 16.00 68.77
CA MET A 1 -49.91 14.85 68.04
C MET A 1 -50.12 14.90 66.53
N SER A 2 -50.72 15.96 65.96
CA SER A 2 -51.16 16.01 64.55
C SER A 2 -50.22 16.79 63.61
N LEU A 3 -49.35 17.66 64.13
CA LEU A 3 -48.39 18.44 63.33
C LEU A 3 -47.14 17.65 62.93
N ALA A 4 -46.64 16.75 63.78
CA ALA A 4 -45.46 15.93 63.48
C ALA A 4 -45.73 14.89 62.37
N LEU A 5 -46.96 14.37 62.29
CA LEU A 5 -47.36 13.44 61.25
C LEU A 5 -47.46 14.13 59.88
N ALA A 6 -47.99 15.36 59.84
CA ALA A 6 -48.12 16.12 58.60
C ALA A 6 -46.75 16.51 58.02
N ALA A 7 -45.79 16.89 58.88
CA ALA A 7 -44.43 17.20 58.46
C ALA A 7 -43.67 15.96 57.93
N ALA A 8 -43.86 14.79 58.55
CA ALA A 8 -43.25 13.54 58.10
C ALA A 8 -43.80 13.07 56.74
N VAL A 9 -45.11 13.25 56.49
CA VAL A 9 -45.73 12.91 55.20
C VAL A 9 -45.28 13.86 54.10
N LEU A 10 -45.11 15.15 54.38
CA LEU A 10 -44.59 16.13 53.42
C LEU A 10 -43.12 15.90 53.07
N LEU A 11 -42.28 15.54 54.05
CA LEU A 11 -40.87 15.19 53.82
C LEU A 11 -40.73 13.87 53.06
N ALA A 12 -41.58 12.88 53.34
CA ALA A 12 -41.60 11.62 52.59
C ALA A 12 -42.08 11.84 51.14
N ALA A 13 -43.11 12.66 50.92
CA ALA A 13 -43.58 12.98 49.57
C ALA A 13 -42.53 13.77 48.76
N ALA A 14 -41.82 14.72 49.39
CA ALA A 14 -40.73 15.45 48.77
C ALA A 14 -39.53 14.53 48.46
N ALA A 15 -39.17 13.61 49.36
CA ALA A 15 -38.09 12.65 49.12
C ALA A 15 -38.45 11.62 48.03
N VAL A 16 -39.72 11.24 47.91
CA VAL A 16 -40.20 10.38 46.82
C VAL A 16 -40.24 11.13 45.49
N LEU A 17 -40.67 12.39 45.45
CA LEU A 17 -40.65 13.22 44.22
C LEU A 17 -39.23 13.55 43.76
N VAL A 18 -38.31 13.86 44.69
CA VAL A 18 -36.88 14.11 44.38
C VAL A 18 -36.16 12.81 44.01
N GLY A 19 -36.50 11.69 44.67
CA GLY A 19 -35.96 10.36 44.34
C GLY A 19 -36.45 9.81 42.99
N TYR A 20 -37.68 10.17 42.57
CA TYR A 20 -38.21 9.80 41.25
C TYR A 20 -37.58 10.61 40.12
N GLN A 21 -37.24 11.88 40.36
CA GLN A 21 -36.53 12.73 39.40
C GLN A 21 -35.03 12.37 39.27
N LEU A 22 -34.46 11.59 40.20
CA LEU A 22 -33.08 11.10 40.14
C LEU A 22 -32.93 9.70 39.54
N LYS A 23 -34.03 9.03 39.17
CA LYS A 23 -33.99 7.87 38.28
C LYS A 23 -34.12 8.35 36.83
N ARG A 24 -32.99 8.74 36.23
CA ARG A 24 -32.86 8.83 34.75
C ARG A 24 -33.33 7.49 34.18
N SER A 25 -34.53 7.47 33.60
CA SER A 25 -35.17 6.28 33.03
C SER A 25 -34.82 6.05 31.55
N GLU A 26 -33.90 6.85 31.00
CA GLU A 26 -33.36 6.65 29.68
C GLU A 26 -31.83 6.55 29.83
N PRO A 27 -31.17 5.53 29.22
CA PRO A 27 -29.73 5.59 29.08
C PRO A 27 -29.41 6.92 28.38
N ALA A 28 -28.46 7.69 28.93
CA ALA A 28 -28.05 8.93 28.31
C ALA A 28 -27.57 8.58 26.89
N ALA A 29 -28.40 8.92 25.91
CA ALA A 29 -28.11 8.72 24.50
C ALA A 29 -26.83 9.51 24.21
N MET A 30 -25.77 8.82 23.78
CA MET A 30 -24.47 9.46 23.56
C MET A 30 -24.61 10.56 22.50
N ALA A 31 -24.21 11.77 22.82
CA ALA A 31 -24.38 12.90 21.92
C ALA A 31 -23.45 12.79 20.70
N VAL A 32 -23.81 13.50 19.63
CA VAL A 32 -22.87 13.76 18.54
C VAL A 32 -21.68 14.54 19.12
N ASP A 33 -20.49 14.29 18.57
CA ASP A 33 -19.17 14.77 19.00
C ASP A 33 -18.61 14.16 20.29
N GLU A 34 -19.33 13.28 20.99
CA GLU A 34 -18.77 12.51 22.09
C GLU A 34 -17.76 11.47 21.59
N CYS A 35 -16.68 11.30 22.36
CA CYS A 35 -15.67 10.30 22.06
C CYS A 35 -15.86 9.03 22.90
N VAL A 36 -15.73 7.89 22.25
CA VAL A 36 -16.15 6.59 22.79
C VAL A 36 -15.14 5.49 22.52
N ALA A 37 -15.14 4.46 23.37
CA ALA A 37 -14.53 3.18 23.06
C ALA A 37 -15.62 2.13 22.83
N LEU A 38 -15.44 1.32 21.78
CA LEU A 38 -16.27 0.15 21.52
C LEU A 38 -15.71 -1.04 22.32
N ARG A 39 -16.22 -1.27 23.52
CA ARG A 39 -15.94 -2.48 24.30
C ARG A 39 -16.99 -3.55 23.98
N THR A 40 -16.75 -4.79 24.39
CA THR A 40 -17.75 -5.87 24.32
C THR A 40 -19.02 -5.47 25.08
N GLY A 41 -20.03 -4.97 24.37
CA GLY A 41 -21.27 -4.45 24.94
C GLY A 41 -21.56 -3.02 24.48
N ALA A 42 -21.99 -2.17 25.41
CA ALA A 42 -22.31 -0.77 25.13
C ALA A 42 -21.04 0.08 24.93
N PRO A 43 -21.05 1.05 24.01
CA PRO A 43 -19.97 2.03 23.92
C PRO A 43 -19.82 2.80 25.23
N VAL A 44 -18.57 3.11 25.59
CA VAL A 44 -18.23 3.85 26.82
C VAL A 44 -17.66 5.20 26.42
N GLU A 45 -18.21 6.28 26.99
CA GLU A 45 -17.75 7.66 26.78
C GLU A 45 -16.41 7.92 27.49
N TYR A 46 -15.53 8.65 26.81
CA TYR A 46 -14.28 9.18 27.34
C TYR A 46 -14.12 10.63 26.89
N GLY A 47 -13.31 11.41 27.62
CA GLY A 47 -12.84 12.69 27.09
C GLY A 47 -12.07 12.46 25.79
N CYS A 48 -12.28 13.29 24.77
CA CYS A 48 -11.64 13.12 23.45
C CYS A 48 -10.11 13.19 23.45
N ALA A 49 -9.50 13.71 24.53
CA ALA A 49 -8.05 13.70 24.73
C ALA A 49 -7.54 12.41 25.39
N ASP A 50 -8.41 11.54 25.87
CA ASP A 50 -8.06 10.27 26.49
C ASP A 50 -7.65 9.26 25.41
N SER A 51 -6.54 8.56 25.67
CA SER A 51 -6.06 7.45 24.86
C SER A 51 -7.05 6.31 24.68
N GLN A 52 -8.02 6.16 25.59
CA GLN A 52 -9.08 5.16 25.48
C GLN A 52 -10.22 5.60 24.55
N ALA A 53 -10.28 6.86 24.15
CA ALA A 53 -11.32 7.38 23.28
C ALA A 53 -11.00 7.03 21.82
N LEU A 54 -11.44 5.86 21.35
CA LEU A 54 -11.05 5.29 20.04
C LEU A 54 -11.86 5.82 18.86
N TYR A 55 -13.07 6.31 19.10
CA TYR A 55 -13.96 6.86 18.07
C TYR A 55 -14.61 8.15 18.55
N ARG A 56 -15.07 8.98 17.61
CA ARG A 56 -15.97 10.11 17.83
C ARG A 56 -17.29 9.81 17.12
N ILE A 57 -18.41 10.08 17.77
CA ILE A 57 -19.73 9.96 17.16
C ILE A 57 -19.93 11.16 16.23
N VAL A 58 -20.03 10.93 14.92
CA VAL A 58 -20.23 12.00 13.93
C VAL A 58 -21.70 12.15 13.54
N ALA A 59 -22.48 11.09 13.70
CA ALA A 59 -23.92 11.14 13.46
C ALA A 59 -24.66 10.01 14.17
N ARG A 60 -25.96 10.24 14.35
CA ARG A 60 -26.95 9.26 14.81
C ARG A 60 -28.02 9.17 13.74
N GLU A 61 -28.16 8.00 13.15
CA GLU A 61 -29.04 7.77 12.01
C GLU A 61 -30.06 6.68 12.31
N ALA A 62 -31.20 6.70 11.62
CA ALA A 62 -32.12 5.57 11.67
C ALA A 62 -31.42 4.32 11.08
N VAL A 63 -31.61 3.16 11.70
CA VAL A 63 -31.03 1.90 11.21
C VAL A 63 -31.54 1.58 9.81
N VAL A 64 -30.61 1.35 8.90
CA VAL A 64 -30.83 0.81 7.55
C VAL A 64 -29.92 -0.40 7.40
N TRP A 65 -30.44 -1.55 6.95
CA TRP A 65 -29.63 -2.76 6.77
C TRP A 65 -29.13 -2.88 5.31
N PRO A 66 -27.83 -3.16 5.07
CA PRO A 66 -26.75 -3.32 6.05
C PRO A 66 -26.42 -1.99 6.75
N LEU A 67 -26.11 -2.07 8.06
CA LEU A 67 -26.04 -0.94 9.02
C LEU A 67 -25.20 0.23 8.50
N GLU A 68 -24.11 -0.11 7.82
CA GLU A 68 -23.16 0.77 7.18
C GLU A 68 -23.81 1.77 6.22
N SER A 69 -24.89 1.35 5.55
CA SER A 69 -25.62 2.17 4.58
C SER A 69 -26.17 3.46 5.19
N ALA A 70 -26.54 3.43 6.49
CA ALA A 70 -27.00 4.62 7.21
C ALA A 70 -25.90 5.69 7.30
N CYS A 71 -24.64 5.28 7.35
CA CYS A 71 -23.49 6.16 7.62
C CYS A 71 -22.72 6.61 6.38
N MET A 72 -23.00 6.04 5.20
CA MET A 72 -22.26 6.32 3.95
C MET A 72 -22.24 7.78 3.51
N LYS A 73 -23.26 8.57 3.91
CA LYS A 73 -23.37 10.01 3.60
C LYS A 73 -22.38 10.87 4.38
N TYR A 74 -21.80 10.36 5.46
CA TYR A 74 -20.76 11.04 6.25
C TYR A 74 -19.37 10.65 5.71
N SER A 75 -18.57 11.66 5.36
CA SER A 75 -17.29 11.44 4.68
C SER A 75 -16.20 10.89 5.58
N ASP A 76 -16.26 11.17 6.88
CA ASP A 76 -15.30 10.80 7.91
C ASP A 76 -15.71 9.57 8.73
N ALA A 77 -16.92 9.04 8.51
CA ALA A 77 -17.37 7.82 9.17
C ALA A 77 -16.72 6.57 8.56
N THR A 78 -16.00 5.80 9.39
CA THR A 78 -15.37 4.53 9.00
C THR A 78 -16.00 3.33 9.69
N LYS A 79 -16.94 3.56 10.61
CA LYS A 79 -17.62 2.48 11.31
C LYS A 79 -19.06 2.84 11.63
N ALA A 80 -19.96 1.88 11.45
CA ALA A 80 -21.33 1.95 11.89
C ALA A 80 -21.56 0.92 13.00
N VAL A 81 -22.15 1.33 14.12
CA VAL A 81 -22.54 0.40 15.20
C VAL A 81 -23.97 0.68 15.64
N ALA A 82 -24.71 -0.37 15.94
CA ALA A 82 -26.05 -0.23 16.48
C ALA A 82 -25.96 0.35 17.89
N GLU A 83 -26.77 1.37 18.19
CA GLU A 83 -26.88 1.85 19.57
C GLU A 83 -27.47 0.74 20.46
N PRO A 84 -26.88 0.46 21.62
CA PRO A 84 -27.39 -0.57 22.52
C PRO A 84 -28.81 -0.25 22.96
N VAL A 85 -29.71 -1.22 22.85
CA VAL A 85 -31.09 -1.14 23.34
C VAL A 85 -31.33 -2.15 24.46
N ALA A 86 -32.41 -1.98 25.22
CA ALA A 86 -32.83 -2.94 26.23
C ALA A 86 -32.99 -4.35 25.62
N THR A 87 -32.65 -5.37 26.42
CA THR A 87 -32.61 -6.78 25.98
C THR A 87 -33.90 -7.20 25.26
N GLY A 88 -33.78 -7.62 24.00
CA GLY A 88 -34.90 -8.11 23.18
C GLY A 88 -35.53 -7.08 22.23
N ALA A 89 -35.14 -5.79 22.32
CA ALA A 89 -35.52 -4.79 21.33
C ALA A 89 -34.57 -4.79 20.11
N GLN A 90 -35.09 -4.40 18.95
CA GLN A 90 -34.26 -4.12 17.77
C GLN A 90 -33.64 -2.72 17.91
N PRO A 91 -32.38 -2.50 17.53
CA PRO A 91 -31.79 -1.18 17.53
C PRO A 91 -32.49 -0.31 16.47
N GLU A 92 -32.88 0.90 16.87
CA GLU A 92 -33.50 1.89 15.97
C GLU A 92 -32.48 2.90 15.44
N ILE A 93 -31.35 3.06 16.15
CA ILE A 93 -30.31 4.02 15.84
C ILE A 93 -28.99 3.34 15.48
N ALA A 94 -28.38 3.79 14.39
CA ALA A 94 -27.01 3.54 13.99
C ALA A 94 -26.13 4.73 14.40
N LEU A 95 -25.04 4.45 15.12
CA LEU A 95 -24.00 5.42 15.42
C LEU A 95 -22.96 5.37 14.31
N CYS A 96 -22.76 6.51 13.65
CA CYS A 96 -21.72 6.70 12.66
C CYS A 96 -20.47 7.24 13.36
N LEU A 97 -19.37 6.51 13.21
CA LEU A 97 -18.16 6.73 13.99
C LEU A 97 -16.99 7.10 13.09
N ALA A 98 -16.31 8.20 13.45
CA ALA A 98 -15.00 8.53 12.92
C ALA A 98 -13.93 8.07 13.92
N PRO A 99 -12.84 7.41 13.50
CA PRO A 99 -11.84 6.92 14.42
C PRO A 99 -10.96 8.08 14.88
N THR A 100 -10.58 8.09 16.15
CA THR A 100 -9.64 9.09 16.67
C THR A 100 -8.20 8.66 16.37
N ARG A 101 -7.24 9.58 16.53
CA ARG A 101 -5.81 9.27 16.38
C ARG A 101 -5.33 8.12 17.28
N PHE A 102 -6.04 7.85 18.38
CA PHE A 102 -5.65 6.83 19.35
C PHE A 102 -6.00 5.42 18.89
N ASN A 103 -6.91 5.28 17.92
CA ASN A 103 -7.25 4.00 17.35
C ASN A 103 -6.14 3.52 16.41
N SER A 104 -5.38 2.52 16.83
CA SER A 104 -4.28 1.95 16.05
C SER A 104 -4.76 0.98 14.97
N ASP A 105 -5.97 0.45 15.11
CA ASP A 105 -6.45 -0.69 14.34
C ASP A 105 -7.48 -0.32 13.26
N ASP A 106 -8.01 0.91 13.31
CA ASP A 106 -8.83 1.47 12.24
C ASP A 106 -7.96 2.26 11.27
N PRO A 107 -7.84 1.83 10.00
CA PRO A 107 -7.03 2.53 8.99
C PRO A 107 -7.46 3.99 8.76
N GLY A 108 -8.71 4.35 9.07
CA GLY A 108 -9.20 5.72 8.97
C GLY A 108 -8.54 6.69 9.94
N ALA A 109 -7.90 6.19 11.01
CA ALA A 109 -7.18 7.02 11.96
C ALA A 109 -5.71 7.27 11.56
N LEU A 110 -5.23 6.61 10.51
CA LEU A 110 -3.85 6.73 10.05
C LEU A 110 -3.63 8.09 9.38
N GLN A 111 -2.45 8.65 9.62
CA GLN A 111 -1.99 9.90 9.04
C GLN A 111 -0.72 9.67 8.23
N ALA A 112 -0.36 10.65 7.40
CA ALA A 112 0.93 10.64 6.72
C ALA A 112 2.08 10.48 7.74
N ASP A 113 3.11 9.73 7.35
CA ASP A 113 4.28 9.36 8.14
C ASP A 113 4.03 8.38 9.31
N ASP A 114 2.80 7.94 9.56
CA ASP A 114 2.55 6.81 10.46
C ASP A 114 3.22 5.53 9.93
N CYS A 115 3.74 4.71 10.84
CA CYS A 115 4.24 3.37 10.50
C CYS A 115 3.20 2.31 10.82
N VAL A 116 3.06 1.33 9.93
CA VAL A 116 2.07 0.27 10.04
C VAL A 116 2.71 -1.10 9.82
N THR A 117 2.14 -2.08 10.52
CA THR A 117 2.30 -3.50 10.19
C THR A 117 1.10 -3.94 9.38
N VAL A 118 1.34 -4.74 8.34
CA VAL A 118 0.29 -5.26 7.46
C VAL A 118 0.27 -6.78 7.53
N LYS A 119 -0.93 -7.36 7.68
CA LYS A 119 -1.15 -8.81 7.67
C LYS A 119 -2.21 -9.20 6.64
N GLY A 120 -2.18 -10.46 6.19
CA GLY A 120 -3.18 -11.02 5.27
C GLY A 120 -3.35 -10.21 3.99
N ALA A 121 -2.25 -9.73 3.40
CA ALA A 121 -2.27 -8.92 2.18
C ALA A 121 -3.10 -7.61 2.27
N GLY A 122 -3.25 -7.04 3.48
CA GLY A 122 -4.04 -5.83 3.72
C GLY A 122 -5.30 -6.04 4.56
N GLU A 123 -5.60 -7.28 4.97
CA GLU A 123 -6.73 -7.61 5.86
C GLU A 123 -6.65 -6.94 7.22
N THR A 124 -5.44 -6.68 7.70
CA THR A 124 -5.23 -5.95 8.94
C THR A 124 -4.09 -4.98 8.73
N VAL A 125 -4.34 -3.72 9.04
CA VAL A 125 -3.34 -2.65 9.05
C VAL A 125 -3.36 -2.04 10.44
N THR A 126 -2.26 -2.19 11.17
CA THR A 126 -2.14 -1.71 12.55
C THR A 126 -1.01 -0.72 12.66
N ARG A 127 -1.30 0.47 13.19
CA ARG A 127 -0.30 1.49 13.51
C ARG A 127 0.64 1.00 14.60
N VAL A 128 1.93 1.15 14.37
CA VAL A 128 3.00 0.77 15.31
C VAL A 128 4.06 1.88 15.40
N PRO A 129 4.90 1.90 16.44
CA PRO A 129 6.07 2.76 16.46
C PRO A 129 7.00 2.50 15.27
N CYS A 130 7.47 3.55 14.60
CA CYS A 130 8.35 3.42 13.42
C CYS A 130 9.69 2.72 13.69
N GLY A 131 10.14 2.68 14.94
CA GLY A 131 11.37 1.97 15.35
C GLY A 131 11.16 0.49 15.69
N SER A 132 9.96 -0.05 15.49
CA SER A 132 9.67 -1.46 15.77
C SER A 132 10.41 -2.40 14.81
N SER A 133 10.76 -3.59 15.30
CA SER A 133 11.38 -4.63 14.48
C SER A 133 10.37 -5.26 13.51
N GLY A 134 10.75 -5.41 12.25
CA GLY A 134 9.95 -6.10 11.23
C GLY A 134 9.87 -5.32 9.92
N LEU A 135 9.18 -5.92 8.93
CA LEU A 135 8.82 -5.23 7.71
C LEU A 135 7.66 -4.28 8.02
N LEU A 136 7.94 -2.97 7.98
CA LEU A 136 6.95 -1.93 8.19
C LEU A 136 6.72 -1.14 6.90
N SER A 137 5.53 -0.59 6.78
CA SER A 137 5.19 0.37 5.75
C SER A 137 4.96 1.73 6.39
N ARG A 138 5.43 2.79 5.75
CA ARG A 138 5.14 4.17 6.13
C ARG A 138 4.00 4.70 5.28
N VAL A 139 2.98 5.23 5.93
CA VAL A 139 1.79 5.80 5.29
C VAL A 139 2.18 7.09 4.57
N VAL A 140 1.84 7.16 3.29
CA VAL A 140 1.89 8.39 2.48
C VAL A 140 0.55 9.11 2.59
N SER A 141 -0.55 8.37 2.41
CA SER A 141 -1.91 8.87 2.58
C SER A 141 -2.90 7.73 2.84
N THR A 142 -4.12 8.11 3.22
CA THR A 142 -5.29 7.23 3.28
C THR A 142 -6.39 7.78 2.39
N GLU A 143 -6.97 6.90 1.57
CA GLU A 143 -7.98 7.25 0.58
C GLU A 143 -9.29 6.53 0.91
N LEU A 144 -10.40 7.26 0.91
CA LEU A 144 -11.73 6.75 1.29
C LEU A 144 -12.60 6.55 0.05
N HIS A 145 -13.03 5.32 -0.18
CA HIS A 145 -13.83 4.91 -1.34
C HIS A 145 -15.14 4.26 -0.93
N ARG A 146 -16.14 4.27 -1.81
CA ARG A 146 -17.41 3.58 -1.56
C ARG A 146 -17.30 2.06 -1.65
N GLN A 147 -16.39 1.56 -2.46
CA GLN A 147 -16.07 0.13 -2.63
C GLN A 147 -14.57 0.00 -2.84
N VAL A 148 -14.01 -1.17 -2.52
CA VAL A 148 -12.59 -1.45 -2.81
C VAL A 148 -12.44 -1.41 -4.32
N PRO A 149 -11.62 -0.52 -4.88
CA PRO A 149 -11.56 -0.38 -6.31
C PRO A 149 -10.86 -1.58 -6.95
N VAL A 150 -11.46 -2.10 -8.02
CA VAL A 150 -10.81 -3.03 -8.98
C VAL A 150 -10.68 -2.34 -10.36
N THR A 151 -10.55 -1.02 -10.36
CA THR A 151 -10.24 -0.18 -11.55
C THR A 151 -9.85 1.25 -11.17
N ASP A 152 -10.06 1.67 -9.92
CA ASP A 152 -9.66 3.00 -9.45
C ASP A 152 -8.31 2.98 -8.74
N ARG A 153 -7.28 3.42 -9.47
CA ARG A 153 -6.31 4.50 -9.18
C ARG A 153 -6.28 5.17 -7.77
N ALA A 154 -6.59 4.47 -6.67
CA ALA A 154 -6.71 5.05 -5.32
C ALA A 154 -5.47 5.87 -4.94
N CYS A 155 -4.28 5.33 -5.17
CA CYS A 155 -3.02 6.03 -4.91
C CYS A 155 -2.44 6.79 -6.11
N ARG A 156 -3.21 7.02 -7.19
CA ARG A 156 -2.69 7.68 -8.42
C ARG A 156 -2.19 9.09 -8.16
N GLU A 157 -2.86 9.80 -7.27
CA GLU A 157 -2.52 11.19 -6.93
C GLU A 157 -1.34 11.27 -5.94
N GLN A 158 -0.81 10.11 -5.55
CA GLN A 158 0.27 9.95 -4.58
C GLN A 158 1.53 9.41 -5.30
N PRO A 159 2.33 10.27 -5.97
CA PRO A 159 3.46 9.84 -6.80
C PRO A 159 4.57 9.13 -6.01
N LYS A 160 4.59 9.32 -4.69
CA LYS A 160 5.52 8.65 -3.78
C LYS A 160 5.04 7.26 -3.34
N ALA A 161 3.76 6.93 -3.48
CA ALA A 161 3.24 5.64 -3.06
C ALA A 161 3.77 4.52 -3.95
N ARG A 162 4.26 3.46 -3.32
CA ARG A 162 4.83 2.26 -3.95
C ARG A 162 4.12 0.98 -3.51
N GLN A 163 3.37 1.06 -2.42
CA GLN A 163 2.53 0.01 -1.87
C GLN A 163 1.10 0.55 -1.69
N ALA A 164 0.10 -0.31 -1.82
CA ALA A 164 -1.29 0.01 -1.49
C ALA A 164 -1.92 -1.15 -0.75
N PHE A 165 -2.68 -0.87 0.30
CA PHE A 165 -3.40 -1.88 1.09
C PHE A 165 -4.87 -1.49 1.20
N ALA A 166 -5.75 -2.32 0.66
CA ALA A 166 -7.19 -2.10 0.75
C ALA A 166 -7.78 -2.81 1.97
N HIS A 167 -8.57 -2.08 2.73
CA HIS A 167 -9.30 -2.57 3.89
C HIS A 167 -10.77 -2.20 3.77
N SER A 168 -11.65 -3.20 3.87
CA SER A 168 -13.09 -2.99 3.98
C SER A 168 -13.40 -2.48 5.39
N SER A 169 -13.75 -1.20 5.54
CA SER A 169 -14.11 -0.66 6.84
C SER A 169 -15.56 -1.04 7.19
N LEU A 170 -15.83 -1.21 8.49
CA LEU A 170 -17.14 -1.55 9.04
C LEU A 170 -18.15 -0.39 8.99
N GLY A 171 -17.92 0.61 8.12
CA GLY A 171 -18.81 1.73 7.83
C GLY A 171 -19.27 1.73 6.38
N GLY A 172 -18.99 0.65 5.63
CA GLY A 172 -19.41 0.47 4.23
C GLY A 172 -18.50 1.17 3.23
N ARG A 173 -17.42 1.79 3.73
CA ARG A 173 -16.37 2.40 2.90
C ARG A 173 -15.18 1.47 2.83
N ALA A 174 -14.54 1.46 1.68
CA ALA A 174 -13.21 0.92 1.53
C ALA A 174 -12.19 2.01 1.87
N ILE A 175 -11.18 1.64 2.65
CA ILE A 175 -10.04 2.50 2.94
C ILE A 175 -8.85 1.91 2.21
N VAL A 176 -8.18 2.72 1.40
CA VAL A 176 -6.92 2.33 0.77
C VAL A 176 -5.79 3.09 1.45
N VAL A 177 -4.85 2.36 2.01
CA VAL A 177 -3.63 2.93 2.61
C VAL A 177 -2.56 2.95 1.54
N CYS A 178 -2.17 4.15 1.11
CA CYS A 178 -1.07 4.37 0.18
C CYS A 178 0.23 4.50 0.97
N ALA A 179 1.23 3.68 0.68
CA ALA A 179 2.41 3.55 1.53
C ALA A 179 3.71 3.34 0.74
N VAL A 180 4.82 3.39 1.46
CA VAL A 180 6.17 2.99 1.02
C VAL A 180 6.79 2.08 2.08
N ALA A 181 7.74 1.23 1.70
CA ALA A 181 8.49 0.46 2.66
C ALA A 181 9.33 1.38 3.57
N THR A 182 9.44 1.05 4.86
CA THR A 182 10.31 1.80 5.78
C THR A 182 11.78 1.42 5.62
N ASP A 183 12.07 0.18 5.21
CA ASP A 183 13.44 -0.28 5.00
C ASP A 183 14.00 0.38 3.73
N PRO A 184 15.05 1.23 3.83
CA PRO A 184 15.64 1.85 2.65
C PRO A 184 16.26 0.85 1.67
N LYS A 185 16.46 -0.41 2.08
CA LYS A 185 16.95 -1.48 1.21
C LYS A 185 15.83 -2.27 0.53
N ASP A 186 14.57 -2.01 0.85
CA ASP A 186 13.46 -2.66 0.17
C ASP A 186 13.44 -2.26 -1.32
N ILE A 187 13.23 -3.23 -2.21
CA ILE A 187 13.15 -2.99 -3.66
C ILE A 187 12.04 -2.00 -4.02
N ASP A 188 11.01 -1.84 -3.17
CA ASP A 188 9.96 -0.85 -3.39
C ASP A 188 10.45 0.60 -3.32
N ASN A 189 11.56 0.81 -2.62
CA ASN A 189 12.22 2.11 -2.49
C ASN A 189 13.22 2.36 -3.63
N ALA A 190 13.27 1.48 -4.63
CA ALA A 190 14.15 1.58 -5.78
C ALA A 190 14.12 2.96 -6.45
N VAL A 191 15.30 3.48 -6.75
CA VAL A 191 15.49 4.61 -7.65
C VAL A 191 16.44 4.25 -8.78
N VAL A 192 16.40 5.06 -9.84
CA VAL A 192 17.29 4.90 -10.99
C VAL A 192 18.74 5.00 -10.52
N GLY A 193 19.54 4.01 -10.88
CA GLY A 193 20.94 3.92 -10.50
C GLY A 193 21.24 2.96 -9.36
N ASP A 194 20.25 2.53 -8.58
CA ASP A 194 20.43 1.49 -7.57
C ASP A 194 20.78 0.15 -8.22
N CYS A 195 21.27 -0.79 -7.41
CA CYS A 195 21.52 -2.16 -7.84
C CYS A 195 20.84 -3.17 -6.94
N THR A 196 20.66 -4.38 -7.46
CA THR A 196 20.09 -5.51 -6.75
C THR A 196 20.92 -6.77 -6.95
N GLY A 197 20.81 -7.70 -6.01
CA GLY A 197 21.27 -9.07 -6.17
C GLY A 197 20.45 -9.83 -7.20
N LYS A 198 20.88 -11.06 -7.51
CA LYS A 198 20.26 -11.94 -8.50
C LYS A 198 18.82 -12.34 -8.14
N ASP A 199 18.52 -12.40 -6.85
CA ASP A 199 17.21 -12.77 -6.28
C ASP A 199 16.22 -11.59 -6.23
N MET A 200 16.67 -10.36 -6.50
CA MET A 200 15.82 -9.17 -6.56
C MET A 200 15.05 -8.83 -5.28
N THR A 201 15.55 -9.28 -4.13
CA THR A 201 14.85 -9.10 -2.85
C THR A 201 15.19 -7.80 -2.14
N ALA A 202 16.36 -7.22 -2.41
CA ALA A 202 16.83 -6.01 -1.74
C ALA A 202 17.76 -5.16 -2.62
N LEU A 203 17.70 -3.85 -2.39
CA LEU A 203 18.62 -2.86 -2.92
C LEU A 203 19.99 -2.97 -2.25
N MET A 204 21.01 -2.75 -3.06
CA MET A 204 22.40 -2.72 -2.67
C MET A 204 23.20 -1.76 -3.53
N ARG A 205 24.43 -1.46 -3.10
CA ARG A 205 25.31 -0.62 -3.88
C ARG A 205 25.88 -1.41 -5.06
N CYS A 206 26.00 -0.76 -6.21
CA CYS A 206 26.49 -1.38 -7.44
C CYS A 206 27.96 -1.84 -7.39
N ASP A 207 28.76 -1.33 -6.45
CA ASP A 207 30.15 -1.72 -6.25
C ASP A 207 30.32 -2.92 -5.29
N GLN A 208 29.23 -3.44 -4.73
CA GLN A 208 29.30 -4.56 -3.80
C GLN A 208 29.48 -5.91 -4.50
N PRO A 209 30.29 -6.83 -3.94
CA PRO A 209 30.38 -8.21 -4.40
C PRO A 209 29.03 -8.92 -4.19
N GLY A 210 28.20 -8.93 -5.24
CA GLY A 210 26.82 -9.43 -5.17
C GLY A 210 25.83 -8.62 -6.01
N ALA A 211 26.19 -7.39 -6.39
CA ALA A 211 25.41 -6.61 -7.34
C ALA A 211 25.35 -7.31 -8.70
N TYR A 212 24.13 -7.57 -9.18
CA TYR A 212 23.89 -8.34 -10.41
C TYR A 212 23.15 -7.53 -11.47
N LEU A 213 22.13 -6.77 -11.06
CA LEU A 213 21.35 -5.91 -11.95
C LEU A 213 21.32 -4.48 -11.42
N ARG A 214 21.29 -3.52 -12.35
CA ARG A 214 21.11 -2.10 -12.10
C ARG A 214 19.70 -1.67 -12.47
N ILE A 215 19.12 -0.80 -11.66
CA ILE A 215 17.82 -0.18 -11.89
C ILE A 215 17.96 0.95 -12.90
N LEU A 216 17.25 0.81 -14.02
CA LEU A 216 17.30 1.74 -15.14
C LEU A 216 16.08 2.67 -15.14
N THR A 217 14.89 2.13 -14.85
CA THR A 217 13.68 2.93 -14.64
C THR A 217 12.78 2.28 -13.59
N VAL A 218 11.98 3.10 -12.91
CA VAL A 218 10.98 2.66 -11.95
C VAL A 218 9.68 3.39 -12.25
N GLY A 219 8.59 2.65 -12.40
CA GLY A 219 7.27 3.19 -12.69
C GLY A 219 6.21 2.52 -11.83
N VAL A 220 5.22 3.29 -11.39
CA VAL A 220 4.00 2.73 -10.77
C VAL A 220 2.92 2.71 -11.83
N VAL A 221 2.31 1.55 -12.03
CA VAL A 221 1.16 1.36 -12.89
C VAL A 221 -0.04 0.96 -12.04
N HIS A 222 -1.24 1.37 -12.47
CA HIS A 222 -2.49 1.15 -11.75
C HIS A 222 -3.35 0.06 -12.40
N GLN A 223 -2.68 -0.85 -13.10
CA GLN A 223 -3.24 -2.06 -13.68
C GLN A 223 -2.07 -3.02 -13.89
N LYS A 224 -2.21 -4.27 -13.43
CA LYS A 224 -1.19 -5.28 -13.64
C LYS A 224 -0.96 -5.47 -15.15
N PRO A 225 0.23 -5.13 -15.69
CA PRO A 225 0.48 -5.25 -17.12
C PRO A 225 0.56 -6.73 -17.50
N SER A 226 -0.05 -7.10 -18.62
CA SER A 226 0.09 -8.46 -19.17
C SER A 226 1.53 -8.76 -19.58
N ARG A 227 2.25 -7.72 -20.03
CA ARG A 227 3.69 -7.70 -20.28
C ARG A 227 4.23 -6.34 -19.84
N PRO A 228 5.04 -6.24 -18.78
CA PRO A 228 5.67 -4.97 -18.43
C PRO A 228 6.68 -4.58 -19.52
N GLU A 229 6.76 -3.30 -19.85
CA GLU A 229 7.61 -2.77 -20.93
C GLU A 229 8.58 -1.72 -20.39
N CYS A 230 9.84 -1.78 -20.83
CA CYS A 230 10.87 -0.79 -20.50
C CYS A 230 11.00 0.25 -21.62
N ARG A 231 10.00 1.12 -21.75
CA ARG A 231 9.94 2.11 -22.84
C ARG A 231 11.11 3.08 -22.78
N GLY A 232 11.82 3.22 -23.90
CA GLY A 232 12.94 4.16 -24.05
C GLY A 232 14.23 3.72 -23.36
N VAL A 233 14.31 2.45 -22.91
CA VAL A 233 15.51 1.90 -22.26
C VAL A 233 15.97 0.66 -23.03
N THR A 234 17.19 0.70 -23.53
CA THR A 234 17.83 -0.42 -24.22
C THR A 234 18.44 -1.41 -23.23
N GLY A 235 18.39 -2.71 -23.52
CA GLY A 235 19.07 -3.73 -22.72
C GLY A 235 18.41 -4.00 -21.37
N ALA A 236 17.16 -3.56 -21.21
CA ALA A 236 16.42 -3.64 -19.97
C ALA A 236 15.46 -4.83 -19.97
N ASN A 237 15.47 -5.56 -18.87
CA ASN A 237 14.46 -6.53 -18.50
C ASN A 237 13.45 -5.87 -17.58
N SER A 238 12.17 -6.17 -17.80
CA SER A 238 11.07 -5.62 -17.02
C SER A 238 10.63 -6.60 -15.94
N SER A 239 10.59 -6.17 -14.68
CA SER A 239 9.93 -6.91 -13.61
C SER A 239 8.74 -6.12 -13.09
N SER A 240 7.69 -6.82 -12.66
CA SER A 240 6.53 -6.22 -12.04
C SER A 240 6.28 -6.87 -10.68
N MET A 241 6.08 -6.05 -9.65
CA MET A 241 5.83 -6.49 -8.28
C MET A 241 4.50 -5.93 -7.80
N ALA A 242 3.68 -6.80 -7.22
CA ALA A 242 2.42 -6.45 -6.59
C ALA A 242 2.46 -6.92 -5.13
N HIS A 243 2.09 -6.06 -4.20
CA HIS A 243 2.13 -6.36 -2.75
C HIS A 243 0.95 -7.18 -2.27
N ASN A 244 -0.14 -7.18 -3.03
CA ASN A 244 -1.33 -7.97 -2.79
C ASN A 244 -2.16 -8.06 -4.07
N ASP A 245 -3.16 -8.94 -4.04
CA ASP A 245 -4.15 -9.16 -5.09
C ASP A 245 -5.40 -8.26 -4.93
N LYS A 246 -5.48 -7.48 -3.85
CA LYS A 246 -6.64 -6.63 -3.51
C LYS A 246 -6.54 -5.21 -4.06
N THR A 247 -5.39 -4.83 -4.62
CA THR A 247 -5.15 -3.50 -5.18
C THR A 247 -4.43 -3.61 -6.51
N ASP A 248 -4.70 -2.66 -7.41
CA ASP A 248 -4.11 -2.62 -8.74
C ASP A 248 -2.78 -1.84 -8.81
N LEU A 249 -2.20 -1.46 -7.66
CA LEU A 249 -0.91 -0.77 -7.63
C LEU A 249 0.22 -1.78 -7.85
N VAL A 250 0.90 -1.64 -8.98
CA VAL A 250 2.00 -2.51 -9.38
C VAL A 250 3.24 -1.66 -9.63
N LEU A 251 4.34 -2.04 -9.00
CA LEU A 251 5.65 -1.45 -9.25
C LEU A 251 6.30 -2.17 -10.43
N VAL A 252 6.61 -1.42 -11.49
CA VAL A 252 7.36 -1.91 -12.65
C VAL A 252 8.78 -1.38 -12.56
N VAL A 253 9.75 -2.29 -12.51
CA VAL A 253 11.18 -1.97 -12.42
C VAL A 253 11.87 -2.51 -13.66
N CYS A 254 12.63 -1.66 -14.33
CA CYS A 254 13.46 -2.03 -15.46
C CYS A 254 14.90 -2.19 -15.03
N LEU A 255 15.49 -3.30 -15.41
CA LEU A 255 16.75 -3.80 -14.88
C LEU A 255 17.69 -4.18 -16.02
N GLY A 256 18.94 -3.79 -15.94
CA GLY A 256 19.97 -4.25 -16.89
C GLY A 256 21.26 -4.62 -16.17
N PRO A 257 22.28 -5.05 -16.91
CA PRO A 257 23.59 -5.35 -16.33
C PRO A 257 24.18 -4.16 -15.55
N VAL A 258 24.90 -4.44 -14.46
CA VAL A 258 25.57 -3.39 -13.67
C VAL A 258 26.60 -2.60 -14.49
N PRO A 259 27.50 -3.25 -15.28
CA PRO A 259 28.50 -2.53 -16.04
C PRO A 259 27.84 -1.66 -17.12
N PRO A 260 28.10 -0.34 -17.17
CA PRO A 260 27.46 0.55 -18.14
C PRO A 260 27.95 0.31 -19.58
N ASN A 261 29.07 -0.37 -19.76
CA ASN A 261 29.62 -0.77 -21.04
C ASN A 261 29.24 -2.20 -21.43
N ASP A 262 28.27 -2.81 -20.76
CA ASP A 262 27.77 -4.13 -21.17
C ASP A 262 27.15 -4.06 -22.57
N SER A 263 27.41 -5.07 -23.38
CA SER A 263 26.83 -5.24 -24.71
C SER A 263 25.30 -5.21 -24.73
N ALA A 264 24.64 -5.55 -23.61
CA ALA A 264 23.20 -5.44 -23.50
C ALA A 264 22.72 -4.03 -23.82
N TYR A 265 23.57 -3.01 -23.59
CA TYR A 265 23.30 -1.61 -23.90
C TYR A 265 23.74 -1.16 -25.30
N ALA A 266 24.39 -2.02 -26.07
CA ALA A 266 24.93 -1.68 -27.39
C ALA A 266 23.83 -1.31 -28.38
N GLN A 267 24.14 -0.31 -29.22
CA GLN A 267 23.31 0.19 -30.30
C GLN A 267 23.84 -0.23 -31.66
N VAL A 268 23.01 -0.11 -32.70
CA VAL A 268 23.45 -0.32 -34.08
C VAL A 268 24.60 0.62 -34.40
N GLY A 269 25.71 0.05 -34.87
CA GLY A 269 26.94 0.76 -35.18
C GLY A 269 28.04 0.64 -34.13
N ASP A 270 27.71 0.29 -32.88
CA ASP A 270 28.68 0.08 -31.80
C ASP A 270 29.56 -1.14 -32.10
N CYS A 271 30.76 -1.14 -31.52
CA CYS A 271 31.66 -2.29 -31.60
C CYS A 271 31.78 -2.99 -30.25
N VAL A 272 31.86 -4.32 -30.30
CA VAL A 272 31.92 -5.16 -29.11
C VAL A 272 33.10 -6.12 -29.16
N ALA A 273 33.65 -6.44 -27.99
CA ALA A 273 34.54 -7.57 -27.82
C ALA A 273 33.73 -8.80 -27.37
N VAL A 274 33.90 -9.92 -28.09
CA VAL A 274 33.37 -11.23 -27.69
C VAL A 274 34.52 -12.05 -27.12
N ASP A 275 34.43 -12.42 -25.84
CA ASP A 275 35.39 -13.36 -25.24
C ASP A 275 35.15 -14.77 -25.80
N LYS A 276 36.23 -15.46 -26.18
CA LYS A 276 36.21 -16.78 -26.81
C LYS A 276 35.90 -17.92 -25.83
N SER A 277 35.69 -17.61 -24.55
CA SER A 277 35.63 -18.58 -23.45
C SER A 277 34.26 -19.25 -23.24
N GLY A 278 33.21 -18.85 -23.96
CA GLY A 278 31.95 -19.61 -24.05
C GLY A 278 31.09 -19.70 -22.77
N GLY A 279 31.44 -18.98 -21.69
CA GLY A 279 30.54 -18.73 -20.57
C GLY A 279 29.51 -17.63 -20.90
N PRO A 280 28.48 -17.40 -20.07
CA PRO A 280 27.49 -16.32 -20.29
C PRO A 280 28.23 -15.00 -20.46
N VAL A 281 28.29 -14.53 -21.71
CA VAL A 281 29.36 -13.68 -22.21
C VAL A 281 29.18 -12.25 -21.69
N GLN A 282 30.10 -11.81 -20.83
CA GLN A 282 30.36 -10.38 -20.62
C GLN A 282 31.01 -9.83 -21.89
N THR A 283 30.18 -9.39 -22.83
CA THR A 283 30.62 -8.65 -24.01
C THR A 283 30.61 -7.19 -23.64
N GLN A 284 31.70 -6.47 -23.91
CA GLN A 284 31.81 -5.05 -23.60
C GLN A 284 31.72 -4.24 -24.88
N VAL A 285 30.96 -3.14 -24.83
CA VAL A 285 31.02 -2.07 -25.82
C VAL A 285 32.38 -1.40 -25.72
N LEU A 286 33.07 -1.31 -26.84
CA LEU A 286 34.40 -0.73 -26.98
C LEU A 286 34.39 0.32 -28.09
N ASP A 287 35.36 1.22 -28.03
CA ASP A 287 35.66 2.06 -29.17
C ASP A 287 36.05 1.17 -30.37
N CYS A 288 35.36 1.36 -31.49
CA CYS A 288 35.62 0.65 -32.73
C CYS A 288 37.08 0.76 -33.18
N ALA A 289 37.85 1.79 -32.81
CA ALA A 289 39.27 1.86 -33.16
C ALA A 289 40.14 0.81 -32.44
N GLN A 290 39.66 0.22 -31.34
CA GLN A 290 40.44 -0.72 -30.54
C GLN A 290 40.64 -2.05 -31.28
N PRO A 291 41.85 -2.64 -31.25
CA PRO A 291 42.11 -3.94 -31.85
C PRO A 291 41.27 -5.09 -31.25
N ALA A 292 40.82 -4.93 -30.01
CA ALA A 292 39.97 -5.91 -29.32
C ALA A 292 38.50 -5.89 -29.79
N ALA A 293 38.07 -4.81 -30.46
CA ALA A 293 36.72 -4.66 -31.00
C ALA A 293 36.57 -5.50 -32.28
N THR A 294 36.12 -6.75 -32.11
CA THR A 294 36.13 -7.78 -33.16
C THR A 294 34.82 -7.84 -33.95
N TYR A 295 33.75 -7.30 -33.38
CA TYR A 295 32.43 -7.30 -33.99
C TYR A 295 31.80 -5.91 -33.96
N ARG A 296 30.93 -5.65 -34.92
CA ARG A 296 30.08 -4.47 -35.00
C ARG A 296 28.61 -4.89 -34.91
N VAL A 297 27.82 -4.15 -34.14
CA VAL A 297 26.37 -4.35 -34.05
C VAL A 297 25.72 -3.85 -35.34
N ILE A 298 25.00 -4.73 -36.01
CA ILE A 298 24.33 -4.43 -37.29
C ILE A 298 22.81 -4.35 -37.12
N GLU A 299 22.25 -5.09 -36.18
CA GLU A 299 20.82 -5.11 -35.88
C GLU A 299 20.59 -5.47 -34.42
N ARG A 300 19.50 -4.98 -33.85
CA ARG A 300 19.12 -5.22 -32.47
C ARG A 300 17.61 -5.35 -32.37
N HIS A 301 17.16 -6.39 -31.68
CA HIS A 301 15.76 -6.61 -31.35
C HIS A 301 15.59 -6.58 -29.83
N GLU A 302 14.55 -5.89 -29.35
CA GLU A 302 14.09 -5.95 -27.96
C GLU A 302 13.18 -7.18 -27.73
N SER A 303 13.53 -8.28 -28.42
CA SER A 303 12.95 -9.62 -28.31
C SER A 303 14.06 -10.66 -28.41
N ASP A 304 13.94 -11.72 -27.62
CA ASP A 304 14.60 -13.00 -27.84
C ASP A 304 13.87 -13.71 -29.00
N ASP A 305 14.18 -13.33 -30.23
CA ASP A 305 13.74 -14.06 -31.41
C ASP A 305 14.90 -14.80 -32.09
N GLY A 306 16.14 -14.42 -31.78
CA GLY A 306 17.34 -14.99 -32.37
C GLY A 306 17.44 -14.74 -33.89
N VAL A 307 16.63 -13.84 -34.44
CA VAL A 307 16.58 -13.53 -35.87
C VAL A 307 17.68 -12.53 -36.18
N CYS A 308 18.63 -12.91 -37.02
CA CYS A 308 19.67 -12.03 -37.53
C CYS A 308 19.78 -12.17 -39.06
N PRO A 309 20.23 -11.11 -39.74
CA PRO A 309 20.43 -11.15 -41.18
C PRO A 309 21.65 -12.03 -41.50
N ASP A 310 21.40 -13.06 -42.33
CA ASP A 310 22.37 -13.95 -42.98
C ASP A 310 23.06 -15.08 -42.17
N GLN A 311 23.48 -16.12 -42.90
CA GLN A 311 24.34 -17.22 -42.41
C GLN A 311 25.78 -16.73 -42.23
N GLY A 312 26.03 -15.93 -41.20
CA GLY A 312 27.37 -15.41 -40.91
C GLY A 312 27.41 -14.37 -39.79
N SER A 313 26.26 -13.82 -39.41
CA SER A 313 26.14 -12.97 -38.23
C SER A 313 26.33 -13.80 -36.96
N ALA A 314 27.20 -13.33 -36.06
CA ALA A 314 27.17 -13.80 -34.69
C ALA A 314 25.97 -13.17 -33.97
N ARG A 315 25.40 -13.87 -32.99
CA ARG A 315 24.26 -13.35 -32.22
C ARG A 315 24.51 -13.50 -30.72
N ILE A 316 24.02 -12.52 -29.97
CA ILE A 316 23.92 -12.57 -28.52
C ILE A 316 22.44 -12.55 -28.18
N THR A 317 21.98 -13.60 -27.49
CA THR A 317 20.62 -13.66 -26.96
C THR A 317 20.71 -13.57 -25.44
N LEU A 318 20.04 -12.60 -24.86
CA LEU A 318 19.98 -12.41 -23.41
C LEU A 318 18.60 -12.84 -22.93
N ASP A 319 18.51 -13.99 -22.25
CA ASP A 319 17.32 -14.42 -21.52
C ASP A 319 17.57 -14.22 -20.02
N SER A 320 16.92 -13.23 -19.44
CA SER A 320 17.01 -12.92 -18.00
C SER A 320 16.10 -13.79 -17.14
N GLY A 321 15.20 -14.58 -17.74
CA GLY A 321 14.17 -15.33 -17.03
C GLY A 321 13.00 -14.48 -16.52
N VAL A 322 12.94 -13.18 -16.86
CA VAL A 322 11.96 -12.23 -16.29
C VAL A 322 11.16 -11.50 -17.39
N THR A 323 10.70 -12.23 -18.41
CA THR A 323 9.64 -11.83 -19.36
C THR A 323 9.96 -11.00 -20.61
N ASN A 324 11.19 -10.52 -20.83
CA ASN A 324 11.64 -10.09 -22.17
C ASN A 324 13.14 -10.35 -22.32
N GLY A 325 13.55 -10.96 -23.43
CA GLY A 325 14.96 -11.09 -23.80
C GLY A 325 15.35 -10.07 -24.86
N SER A 326 16.61 -10.06 -25.27
CA SER A 326 17.07 -9.25 -26.42
C SER A 326 17.97 -10.06 -27.34
N THR A 327 17.92 -9.72 -28.63
CA THR A 327 18.77 -10.29 -29.67
C THR A 327 19.66 -9.20 -30.24
N ILE A 328 20.98 -9.39 -30.20
CA ILE A 328 21.96 -8.48 -30.79
C ILE A 328 22.66 -9.22 -31.92
N CYS A 329 22.57 -8.68 -33.14
CA CYS A 329 23.18 -9.23 -34.33
C CYS A 329 24.50 -8.52 -34.63
N LEU A 330 25.51 -9.32 -34.91
CA LEU A 330 26.89 -8.89 -35.01
C LEU A 330 27.49 -9.31 -36.34
N SER A 331 28.14 -8.38 -37.04
CA SER A 331 29.07 -8.70 -38.14
C SER A 331 30.51 -8.60 -37.65
N ARG A 332 31.44 -9.35 -38.25
CA ARG A 332 32.86 -9.03 -38.05
C ARG A 332 33.14 -7.61 -38.55
N LYS A 333 33.96 -6.90 -37.78
CA LYS A 333 34.47 -5.57 -38.15
C LYS A 333 35.57 -5.67 -39.20
#